data_AF-A0A1L1PQC1-F1
#
_entry.id   AF-A0A1L1PQC1-F1
#
_cell.length_a   1.000
_cell.length_b   1.000
_cell.length_c   1.000
_cell.angle_alpha   90.00
_cell.angle_beta   90.00
_cell.angle_gamma   90.00
#
_symmetry.space_group_name_H-M   'P 1'
#
loop_
_entity.id
_entity.type
_entity.pdbx_description
1 polymer ?
#
loop_
_entity_poly.entity_id
_entity_poly.type
_entity_poly.pdbx_seq_one_letter_code
_entity_poly.pdbx_strand_id
1 'polypeptide(L)'
;MSPPEWRRLLLTLLEFERAPGRYPVALREPRPLFEHIHRVMLLASDRPVQDLPAAAAHAPGLRRAARFFVRTVMLRPGADPFTLLGLQPDFEAAQLREHYRLMIRLTHPDFAAAGESWPADAAMRVNLAKDLLATPEKRAEWAAALRTPAHLRWAQRPGARPRPLLAAPLVPRPSLPHEPPPRGGWPAGARLVLLGMGAAVLAGAYLLMGARDDDGARTAQPEASAPDNSAEREARPP
;
A
#
# COMPACT_ATOMS: atom_id res chain seq x y z
N MET A 1 29.63 15.23 1.16
CA MET A 1 29.49 13.82 1.57
C MET A 1 28.12 13.34 1.14
N SER A 2 28.05 12.29 0.31
CA SER A 2 26.76 11.69 -0.06
C SER A 2 26.09 11.11 1.19
N PRO A 3 24.77 11.29 1.38
CA PRO A 3 24.08 10.67 2.50
C PRO A 3 24.21 9.14 2.41
N PRO A 4 24.23 8.42 3.55
CA PRO A 4 24.26 6.97 3.54
C PRO A 4 23.07 6.41 2.76
N GLU A 5 23.26 5.29 2.07
CA GLU A 5 22.28 4.72 1.13
C GLU A 5 20.91 4.49 1.78
N TRP A 6 20.88 4.03 3.03
CA TRP A 6 19.65 3.85 3.78
C TRP A 6 18.87 5.16 3.95
N ARG A 7 19.54 6.30 4.18
CA ARG A 7 18.88 7.59 4.33
C ARG A 7 18.23 8.03 3.01
N ARG A 8 18.92 7.78 1.89
CA ARG A 8 18.36 8.06 0.56
C ARG A 8 17.12 7.20 0.31
N LEU A 9 17.16 5.90 0.62
CA LEU A 9 16.02 4.99 0.54
C LEU A 9 14.82 5.51 1.34
N LEU A 10 15.02 5.82 2.63
CA LEU A 10 13.95 6.26 3.53
C LEU A 10 13.30 7.57 3.06
N LEU A 11 14.11 8.56 2.67
CA LEU A 11 13.60 9.84 2.16
C LEU A 11 12.84 9.65 0.85
N THR A 12 13.37 8.84 -0.07
CA THR A 12 12.71 8.54 -1.35
C THR A 12 11.36 7.87 -1.14
N LEU A 13 11.25 6.98 -0.16
CA LEU A 13 10.01 6.28 0.17
C LEU A 13 8.94 7.26 0.68
N LEU A 14 9.30 8.13 1.62
CA LEU A 14 8.41 9.18 2.14
C LEU A 14 8.03 10.22 1.08
N GLU A 15 8.92 10.51 0.14
CA GLU A 15 8.62 11.40 -0.98
C GLU A 15 7.66 10.73 -1.97
N PHE A 16 7.89 9.46 -2.30
CA PHE A 16 7.05 8.70 -3.22
C PHE A 16 5.59 8.65 -2.74
N GLU A 17 5.37 8.44 -1.43
CA GLU A 17 4.03 8.47 -0.83
C GLU A 17 3.37 9.86 -0.93
N ARG A 18 4.14 10.94 -0.73
CA ARG A 18 3.62 12.32 -0.78
C ARG A 18 3.31 12.81 -2.19
N ALA A 19 4.02 12.32 -3.20
CA ALA A 19 3.88 12.74 -4.60
C ALA A 19 3.81 11.53 -5.55
N PRO A 20 2.75 10.70 -5.45
CA PRO A 20 2.58 9.56 -6.34
C PRO A 20 2.44 10.05 -7.78
N GLY A 21 3.19 9.43 -8.71
CA GLY A 21 3.23 9.82 -10.12
C GLY A 21 4.38 10.75 -10.52
N ARG A 22 5.15 11.28 -9.55
CA ARG A 22 6.40 12.02 -9.83
C ARG A 22 7.42 11.16 -10.57
N TYR A 23 7.43 9.86 -10.30
CA TYR A 23 8.44 8.94 -10.81
C TYR A 23 7.87 8.01 -11.89
N PRO A 24 8.60 7.80 -13.01
CA PRO A 24 8.19 6.85 -14.04
C PRO A 24 8.46 5.42 -13.58
N VAL A 25 7.58 4.85 -12.76
CA VAL A 25 7.73 3.51 -12.17
C VAL A 25 7.88 2.38 -13.19
N ALA A 26 7.37 2.57 -14.42
CA ALA A 26 7.57 1.62 -15.52
C ALA A 26 9.04 1.52 -15.96
N LEU A 27 9.83 2.57 -15.73
CA LEU A 27 11.27 2.61 -15.95
C LEU A 27 12.07 2.22 -14.70
N ARG A 28 11.39 1.71 -13.66
CA ARG A 28 11.98 1.39 -12.35
C ARG A 28 12.60 2.60 -11.66
N GLU A 29 11.90 3.73 -11.76
CA GLU A 29 12.18 4.93 -10.99
C GLU A 29 11.18 5.10 -9.84
N PRO A 30 11.60 5.56 -8.66
CA PRO A 30 12.96 6.01 -8.34
C PRO A 30 13.92 4.85 -8.04
N ARG A 31 15.13 4.87 -8.62
CA ARG A 31 16.13 3.78 -8.49
C ARG A 31 16.34 3.24 -7.07
N PRO A 32 16.48 4.08 -6.01
CA PRO A 32 16.73 3.57 -4.66
C PRO A 32 15.66 2.60 -4.14
N LEU A 33 14.39 2.74 -4.57
CA LEU A 33 13.32 1.85 -4.13
C LEU A 33 13.40 0.47 -4.82
N PHE A 34 13.81 0.45 -6.10
CA PHE A 34 13.95 -0.79 -6.88
C PHE A 34 15.27 -1.51 -6.57
N GLU A 35 16.36 -0.77 -6.35
CA GLU A 35 17.67 -1.32 -5.96
C GLU A 35 17.65 -1.94 -4.55
N HIS A 36 16.77 -1.45 -3.68
CA HIS A 36 16.63 -1.94 -2.30
C HIS A 36 15.24 -2.50 -2.00
N ILE A 37 14.62 -3.12 -2.99
CA ILE A 37 13.24 -3.64 -2.92
C ILE A 37 13.03 -4.62 -1.76
N HIS A 38 14.04 -5.42 -1.42
CA HIS A 38 14.01 -6.31 -0.25
C HIS A 38 13.81 -5.53 1.04
N ARG A 39 14.53 -4.41 1.23
CA ARG A 39 14.39 -3.53 2.40
C ARG A 39 13.01 -2.87 2.44
N VAL A 40 12.47 -2.49 1.29
CA VAL A 40 11.10 -1.96 1.18
C VAL A 40 10.08 -3.00 1.63
N MET A 41 10.22 -4.26 1.20
CA MET A 41 9.33 -5.35 1.63
C MET A 41 9.44 -5.67 3.13
N LEU A 42 10.65 -5.63 3.69
CA LEU A 42 10.85 -5.78 5.14
C LEU A 42 10.15 -4.66 5.92
N LEU A 43 10.32 -3.40 5.51
CA LEU A 43 9.64 -2.25 6.13
C LEU A 43 8.11 -2.38 6.02
N ALA A 44 7.59 -2.80 4.86
CA ALA A 44 6.15 -3.03 4.69
C ALA A 44 5.61 -4.15 5.61
N SER A 45 6.46 -5.13 5.89
CA SER A 45 6.16 -6.30 6.72
C SER A 45 6.42 -6.08 8.22
N ASP A 46 6.80 -4.86 8.62
CA ASP A 46 7.19 -4.52 10.00
C ASP A 46 8.33 -5.43 10.52
N ARG A 47 9.28 -5.76 9.63
CA ARG A 47 10.45 -6.58 9.94
C ARG A 47 11.70 -5.70 10.11
N PRO A 48 12.65 -6.10 10.97
CA PRO A 48 13.90 -5.37 11.13
C PRO A 48 14.70 -5.38 9.82
N VAL A 49 15.37 -4.26 9.54
CA VAL A 49 16.32 -4.13 8.43
C VAL A 49 17.71 -3.91 9.05
N GLN A 50 18.65 -4.81 8.78
CA GLN A 50 19.94 -4.90 9.49
C GLN A 50 20.74 -3.58 9.52
N ASP A 51 20.69 -2.81 8.42
CA ASP A 51 21.49 -1.58 8.26
C ASP A 51 20.73 -0.29 8.63
N LEU A 52 19.51 -0.39 9.16
CA LEU A 52 18.71 0.77 9.55
C LEU A 52 18.67 0.91 11.08
N PRO A 53 18.76 2.13 11.61
CA PRO A 53 18.50 2.38 13.03
C PRO A 53 17.12 1.84 13.42
N ALA A 54 17.03 1.10 14.53
CA ALA A 54 15.78 0.47 14.97
C ALA A 54 14.62 1.48 15.09
N ALA A 55 14.89 2.69 15.58
CA ALA A 55 13.90 3.76 15.66
C ALA A 55 13.34 4.17 14.29
N ALA A 56 14.17 4.17 13.24
CA ALA A 56 13.73 4.47 11.88
C ALA A 56 12.95 3.30 11.28
N ALA A 57 13.41 2.06 11.49
CA ALA A 57 12.74 0.87 10.95
C ALA A 57 11.29 0.70 11.42
N HIS A 58 10.99 1.11 12.66
CA HIS A 58 9.64 1.00 13.24
C HIS A 58 8.80 2.27 13.10
N ALA A 59 9.30 3.31 12.41
CA ALA A 59 8.56 4.55 12.25
C ALA A 59 7.26 4.29 11.45
N PRO A 60 6.07 4.61 11.99
CA PRO A 60 4.80 4.27 11.35
C PRO A 60 4.62 4.92 9.98
N GLY A 61 5.20 6.10 9.75
CA GLY A 61 5.23 6.75 8.44
C GLY A 61 6.01 5.95 7.38
N LEU A 62 7.12 5.32 7.76
CA LEU A 62 7.93 4.53 6.83
C LEU A 62 7.25 3.21 6.47
N ARG A 63 6.64 2.54 7.44
CA ARG A 63 5.82 1.35 7.18
C ARG A 63 4.66 1.65 6.23
N ARG A 64 3.94 2.75 6.48
CA ARG A 64 2.84 3.21 5.61
C ARG A 64 3.33 3.48 4.18
N ALA A 65 4.41 4.24 4.04
CA ALA A 65 5.00 4.56 2.74
C ALA A 65 5.51 3.30 2.00
N ALA A 66 6.09 2.34 2.73
CA ALA A 66 6.51 1.04 2.18
C ALA A 66 5.30 0.26 1.64
N ARG A 67 4.24 0.12 2.45
CA ARG A 67 2.99 -0.55 2.04
C ARG A 67 2.34 0.13 0.86
N PHE A 68 2.34 1.47 0.83
CA PHE A 68 1.86 2.26 -0.29
C PHE A 68 2.64 1.93 -1.58
N PHE A 69 3.97 1.88 -1.53
CA PHE A 69 4.79 1.49 -2.67
C PHE A 69 4.50 0.06 -3.15
N VAL A 70 4.45 -0.92 -2.24
CA VAL A 70 4.12 -2.32 -2.59
C VAL A 70 2.75 -2.39 -3.28
N ARG A 71 1.72 -1.74 -2.73
CA ARG A 71 0.37 -1.72 -3.32
C ARG A 71 0.33 -1.06 -4.70
N THR A 72 0.93 0.10 -4.85
CA THR A 72 0.76 0.95 -6.04
C THR A 72 1.73 0.63 -7.17
N VAL A 73 2.85 -0.03 -6.85
CA VAL A 73 3.90 -0.34 -7.83
C VAL A 73 4.02 -1.84 -8.06
N MET A 74 4.18 -2.64 -7.01
CA MET A 74 4.41 -4.08 -7.15
C MET A 74 3.11 -4.84 -7.43
N LEU A 75 2.02 -4.46 -6.76
CA LEU A 75 0.71 -5.09 -6.87
C LEU A 75 -0.24 -4.38 -7.84
N ARG A 76 0.23 -3.38 -8.59
CA ARG A 76 -0.59 -2.73 -9.62
C ARG A 76 -1.16 -3.76 -10.59
N PRO A 77 -2.38 -3.56 -11.11
CA PRO A 77 -2.89 -4.39 -12.20
C PRO A 77 -1.91 -4.39 -13.38
N GLY A 78 -1.64 -5.58 -13.92
CA GLY A 78 -0.71 -5.76 -15.04
C GLY A 78 0.78 -5.62 -14.71
N ALA A 79 1.18 -5.55 -13.43
CA ALA A 79 2.58 -5.72 -13.05
C ALA A 79 3.13 -7.04 -13.61
N ASP A 80 4.30 -6.99 -14.24
CA ASP A 80 4.96 -8.20 -14.69
C ASP A 80 5.46 -9.02 -13.48
N PRO A 81 5.63 -10.36 -13.62
CA PRO A 81 6.10 -11.23 -12.54
C PRO A 81 7.38 -10.76 -11.84
N PHE A 82 8.32 -10.13 -12.55
CA PHE A 82 9.55 -9.63 -11.93
C PHE A 82 9.28 -8.41 -11.06
N THR A 83 8.49 -7.44 -11.56
CA THR A 83 8.07 -6.28 -10.76
C THR A 83 7.24 -6.69 -9.55
N LEU A 84 6.35 -7.68 -9.71
CA LEU A 84 5.46 -8.16 -8.66
C LEU A 84 6.21 -8.81 -7.49
N LEU A 85 7.30 -9.54 -7.78
CA LEU A 85 8.16 -10.15 -6.76
C LEU A 85 9.42 -9.32 -6.44
N GLY A 86 9.60 -8.16 -7.04
CA GLY A 86 10.78 -7.32 -6.83
C GLY A 86 12.08 -8.01 -7.24
N LEU A 87 12.11 -8.63 -8.41
CA LEU A 87 13.25 -9.40 -8.92
C LEU A 87 13.77 -8.81 -10.24
N GLN A 88 15.03 -9.13 -10.54
CA GLN A 88 15.67 -8.90 -11.83
C GLN A 88 15.81 -10.23 -12.57
N PRO A 89 15.88 -10.26 -13.91
CA PRO A 89 15.97 -11.52 -14.67
C PRO A 89 17.10 -12.47 -14.23
N ASP A 90 18.18 -11.93 -13.69
CA ASP A 90 19.39 -12.60 -13.19
C ASP A 90 19.34 -12.89 -11.67
N PHE A 91 18.15 -12.98 -11.07
CA PHE A 91 18.00 -13.27 -9.65
C PHE A 91 18.51 -14.65 -9.24
N GLU A 92 18.97 -14.76 -8.00
CA GLU A 92 19.34 -16.01 -7.33
C GLU A 92 18.11 -16.74 -6.76
N ALA A 93 18.10 -18.07 -6.80
CA ALA A 93 16.96 -18.87 -6.32
C ALA A 93 16.59 -18.60 -4.84
N ALA A 94 17.56 -18.19 -4.02
CA ALA A 94 17.31 -17.75 -2.65
C ALA A 94 16.47 -16.45 -2.57
N GLN A 95 16.71 -15.49 -3.47
CA GLN A 95 15.96 -14.23 -3.52
C GLN A 95 14.49 -14.47 -3.86
N LEU A 96 14.21 -15.37 -4.82
CA LEU A 96 12.83 -15.73 -5.16
C LEU A 96 12.07 -16.27 -3.94
N ARG A 97 12.67 -17.21 -3.20
CA ARG A 97 12.04 -17.80 -2.02
C ARG A 97 11.78 -16.75 -0.94
N GLU A 98 12.74 -15.87 -0.69
CA GLU A 98 12.62 -14.87 0.36
C GLU A 98 11.58 -13.80 0.01
N HIS A 99 11.62 -13.25 -1.20
CA HIS A 99 10.66 -12.24 -1.66
C HIS A 99 9.25 -12.81 -1.72
N TYR A 100 9.09 -14.05 -2.18
CA TYR A 100 7.81 -14.75 -2.17
C TYR A 100 7.22 -14.85 -0.75
N ARG A 101 8.03 -15.25 0.25
CA ARG A 101 7.57 -15.35 1.65
C ARG A 101 7.12 -14.02 2.21
N LEU A 102 7.86 -12.93 1.93
CA LEU A 102 7.47 -11.58 2.33
C LEU A 102 6.15 -11.15 1.67
N MET A 103 6.02 -11.36 0.36
CA MET A 103 4.83 -10.99 -0.40
C MET A 103 3.58 -11.77 0.02
N ILE A 104 3.68 -13.08 0.29
CA ILE A 104 2.56 -13.86 0.81
C ILE A 104 2.18 -13.41 2.22
N ARG A 105 3.14 -13.16 3.10
CA ARG A 105 2.86 -12.66 4.45
C ARG A 105 2.14 -11.31 4.41
N LEU A 106 2.46 -10.45 3.44
CA LEU A 106 1.74 -9.20 3.23
C LEU A 106 0.34 -9.46 2.68
N THR A 107 0.19 -10.26 1.62
CA THR A 107 -1.02 -10.28 0.79
C THR A 107 -2.06 -11.33 1.18
N HIS A 108 -1.70 -12.34 1.98
CA HIS A 108 -2.62 -13.41 2.35
C HIS A 108 -3.65 -12.92 3.38
N PRO A 109 -4.94 -13.27 3.21
CA PRO A 109 -6.01 -12.81 4.11
C PRO A 109 -5.79 -13.22 5.57
N ASP A 110 -5.18 -14.39 5.82
CA ASP A 110 -4.87 -14.88 7.18
C ASP A 110 -3.94 -13.95 7.99
N PHE A 111 -3.22 -13.06 7.32
CA PHE A 111 -2.32 -12.09 7.97
C PHE A 111 -2.84 -10.65 7.89
N ALA A 112 -4.08 -10.45 7.39
CA ALA A 112 -4.66 -9.14 7.27
C ALA A 112 -4.91 -8.52 8.66
N ALA A 113 -4.27 -7.39 8.93
CA ALA A 113 -4.55 -6.59 10.12
C ALA A 113 -5.82 -5.76 9.93
N ALA A 114 -6.56 -5.51 11.00
CA ALA A 114 -7.76 -4.69 10.97
C ALA A 114 -7.47 -3.29 10.37
N GLY A 115 -8.17 -2.94 9.29
CA GLY A 115 -8.11 -1.61 8.66
C GLY A 115 -7.20 -1.46 7.44
N GLU A 116 -6.45 -2.49 7.03
CA GLU A 116 -5.57 -2.41 5.84
C GLU A 116 -5.80 -3.60 4.89
N SER A 117 -6.48 -3.35 3.78
CA SER A 117 -6.80 -4.37 2.77
C SER A 117 -5.81 -4.34 1.61
N TRP A 118 -5.18 -5.48 1.35
CA TRP A 118 -4.46 -5.76 0.12
C TRP A 118 -5.44 -6.06 -1.03
N PRO A 119 -5.06 -5.87 -2.31
CA PRO A 119 -5.91 -6.28 -3.42
C PRO A 119 -6.33 -7.75 -3.27
N ALA A 120 -7.62 -8.05 -3.44
CA ALA A 120 -8.18 -9.39 -3.17
C ALA A 120 -7.51 -10.50 -3.99
N ASP A 121 -6.99 -10.16 -5.17
CA ASP A 121 -6.30 -11.08 -6.08
C ASP A 121 -4.78 -11.15 -5.87
N ALA A 122 -4.23 -10.39 -4.93
CA ALA A 122 -2.78 -10.19 -4.79
C ALA A 122 -2.06 -11.50 -4.47
N ALA A 123 -2.54 -12.26 -3.48
CA ALA A 123 -1.92 -13.54 -3.10
C ALA A 123 -1.92 -14.54 -4.26
N MET A 124 -3.03 -14.62 -5.02
CA MET A 124 -3.11 -15.44 -6.23
C MET A 124 -2.08 -15.02 -7.28
N ARG A 125 -1.96 -13.72 -7.57
CA ARG A 125 -0.96 -13.22 -8.54
C ARG A 125 0.48 -13.47 -8.07
N VAL A 126 0.76 -13.36 -6.78
CA VAL A 126 2.07 -13.70 -6.18
C VAL A 126 2.40 -15.18 -6.39
N ASN A 127 1.45 -16.08 -6.16
CA ASN A 127 1.63 -17.53 -6.38
C ASN A 127 1.95 -17.83 -7.85
N LEU A 128 1.13 -17.30 -8.77
CA LEU A 128 1.32 -17.49 -10.21
C LEU A 128 2.68 -16.94 -10.69
N ALA A 129 3.08 -15.76 -10.20
CA ALA A 129 4.37 -15.18 -10.52
C ALA A 129 5.52 -16.06 -10.01
N LYS A 130 5.43 -16.58 -8.79
CA LYS A 130 6.44 -17.48 -8.23
C LYS A 130 6.54 -18.77 -9.03
N ASP A 131 5.42 -19.36 -9.46
CA ASP A 131 5.44 -20.61 -10.24
C ASP A 131 6.03 -20.40 -11.64
N LEU A 132 5.71 -19.28 -12.29
CA LEU A 132 6.31 -18.89 -13.57
C LEU A 132 7.82 -18.69 -13.42
N LEU A 133 8.24 -17.91 -12.42
CA LEU A 133 9.65 -17.59 -12.21
C LEU A 133 10.46 -18.77 -11.67
N ALA A 134 9.84 -19.75 -11.02
CA ALA A 134 10.54 -20.94 -10.52
C ALA A 134 11.06 -21.84 -11.66
N THR A 135 10.36 -21.89 -12.80
CA THR A 135 10.78 -22.65 -13.98
C THR A 135 11.76 -21.84 -14.84
N PRO A 136 13.03 -22.26 -15.01
CA PRO A 136 14.03 -21.50 -15.77
C PRO A 136 13.62 -21.20 -17.21
N GLU A 137 12.97 -22.16 -17.89
CA GLU A 137 12.54 -22.03 -19.28
C GLU A 137 11.46 -20.95 -19.42
N LYS A 138 10.41 -21.02 -18.59
CA LYS A 138 9.33 -20.01 -18.55
C LYS A 138 9.86 -18.63 -18.18
N ARG A 139 10.81 -18.57 -17.24
CA ARG A 139 11.48 -17.32 -16.84
C ARG A 139 12.25 -16.71 -18.01
N ALA A 140 13.03 -17.51 -18.74
CA ALA A 140 13.82 -17.06 -19.88
C ALA A 140 12.93 -16.57 -21.03
N GLU A 141 11.86 -17.32 -21.34
CA GLU A 141 10.85 -16.92 -22.32
C GLU A 141 10.21 -15.58 -21.96
N TRP A 142 9.79 -15.42 -20.70
CA TRP A 142 9.18 -14.18 -20.23
C TRP A 142 10.16 -13.00 -20.25
N ALA A 143 11.41 -13.22 -19.82
CA ALA A 143 12.46 -12.20 -19.87
C ALA A 143 12.80 -11.79 -21.31
N ALA A 144 12.80 -12.73 -22.26
CA ALA A 144 12.95 -12.43 -23.67
C ALA A 144 11.78 -11.58 -24.19
N ALA A 145 10.54 -11.94 -23.85
CA ALA A 145 9.37 -11.15 -24.20
C ALA A 145 9.47 -9.71 -23.66
N LEU A 146 9.98 -9.51 -22.44
CA LEU A 146 10.23 -8.19 -21.83
C LEU A 146 11.11 -7.25 -22.68
N ARG A 147 12.10 -7.81 -23.39
CA ARG A 147 12.99 -7.05 -24.27
C ARG A 147 12.37 -6.72 -25.62
N THR A 148 11.32 -7.44 -26.02
CA THR A 148 10.59 -7.16 -27.25
C THR A 148 9.72 -5.91 -27.07
N PRO A 149 9.92 -4.85 -27.87
CA PRO A 149 9.09 -3.66 -27.86
C PRO A 149 7.61 -4.02 -27.92
N ALA A 150 6.76 -3.32 -27.17
CA ALA A 150 5.32 -3.60 -27.14
C ALA A 150 4.69 -3.58 -28.55
N HIS A 151 5.21 -2.74 -29.45
CA HIS A 151 4.80 -2.65 -30.85
C HIS A 151 5.26 -3.84 -31.73
N LEU A 152 6.08 -4.77 -31.25
CA LEU A 152 6.40 -6.00 -31.95
C LEU A 152 5.68 -7.21 -31.33
N ARG A 153 5.29 -7.11 -30.06
CA ARG A 153 4.51 -8.15 -29.38
C ARG A 153 3.11 -8.33 -29.96
N TRP A 154 2.46 -7.25 -30.42
CA TRP A 154 1.13 -7.37 -31.04
C TRP A 154 1.19 -8.12 -32.37
N ALA A 155 2.29 -8.00 -33.12
CA ALA A 155 2.49 -8.69 -34.39
C ALA A 155 2.72 -10.21 -34.21
N GLN A 156 3.15 -10.63 -33.02
CA GLN A 156 3.41 -12.04 -32.70
C GLN A 156 2.20 -12.76 -32.08
N ARG A 157 1.06 -12.08 -31.86
CA ARG A 157 -0.15 -12.74 -31.37
C ARG A 157 -0.76 -13.63 -32.48
N PRO A 158 -1.02 -14.92 -32.24
CA PRO A 158 -1.74 -15.76 -33.18
C PRO A 158 -3.11 -15.12 -33.49
N GLY A 159 -3.36 -14.80 -34.77
CA GLY A 159 -4.59 -14.14 -35.22
C GLY A 159 -4.54 -12.61 -35.28
N ALA A 160 -3.43 -11.95 -34.91
CA ALA A 160 -3.23 -10.54 -35.19
C ALA A 160 -2.97 -10.35 -36.69
N ARG A 161 -4.04 -10.21 -37.48
CA ARG A 161 -3.91 -9.79 -38.87
C ARG A 161 -3.34 -8.37 -38.86
N PRO A 162 -2.19 -8.09 -39.51
CA PRO A 162 -1.78 -6.72 -39.71
C PRO A 162 -2.90 -6.04 -40.48
N ARG A 163 -3.55 -5.04 -39.88
CA ARG A 163 -4.47 -4.18 -40.61
C ARG A 163 -3.58 -3.42 -41.60
N PRO A 164 -3.69 -3.64 -42.92
CA PRO A 164 -2.89 -2.86 -43.85
C PRO A 164 -3.25 -1.40 -43.60
N LEU A 165 -2.25 -0.61 -43.22
CA LEU A 165 -2.33 0.84 -43.28
C LEU A 165 -2.30 1.19 -44.77
N LEU A 166 -3.42 0.94 -45.45
CA LEU A 166 -3.70 1.65 -46.70
C LEU A 166 -3.63 3.12 -46.31
N ALA A 167 -2.67 3.83 -46.90
CA ALA A 167 -2.53 5.26 -46.76
C ALA A 167 -3.91 5.86 -47.00
N ALA A 168 -4.55 6.35 -45.93
CA ALA A 168 -5.78 7.09 -46.07
C ALA A 168 -5.47 8.25 -47.00
N PRO A 169 -6.21 8.44 -48.11
CA PRO A 169 -6.00 9.61 -48.93
C PRO A 169 -6.12 10.83 -48.02
N LEU A 170 -5.15 11.74 -48.11
CA LEU A 170 -5.23 13.07 -47.50
C LEU A 170 -6.42 13.77 -48.13
N VAL A 171 -7.61 13.57 -47.56
CA VAL A 171 -8.77 14.40 -47.87
C VAL A 171 -8.47 15.75 -47.22
N PRO A 172 -8.35 16.85 -47.98
CA PRO A 172 -8.18 18.17 -47.42
C PRO A 172 -9.34 18.43 -46.47
N ARG A 173 -9.02 18.69 -45.20
CA ARG A 173 -10.01 19.02 -44.18
C ARG A 173 -10.70 20.32 -44.61
N PRO A 174 -12.02 20.34 -44.89
CA PRO A 174 -12.68 21.58 -45.25
C PRO A 174 -12.59 22.54 -44.05
N SER A 175 -11.96 23.68 -44.26
CA SER A 175 -11.92 24.79 -43.32
C SER A 175 -13.34 25.36 -43.22
N LEU A 176 -14.03 25.05 -42.14
CA LEU A 176 -15.27 25.71 -41.78
C LEU A 176 -14.98 27.19 -41.48
N PRO A 177 -15.83 28.14 -41.94
CA PRO A 177 -15.75 29.54 -41.53
C PRO A 177 -15.78 29.64 -40.00
N HIS A 178 -14.83 30.39 -39.45
CA HIS A 178 -14.76 30.67 -38.02
C HIS A 178 -15.85 31.69 -37.67
N GLU A 179 -17.03 31.22 -37.25
CA GLU A 179 -18.00 32.10 -36.58
C GLU A 179 -17.49 32.37 -35.16
N PRO A 180 -17.32 33.65 -34.75
CA PRO A 180 -16.97 33.97 -33.38
C PRO A 180 -18.12 33.53 -32.44
N PRO A 181 -17.82 33.01 -31.24
CA PRO A 181 -18.86 32.57 -30.32
C PRO A 181 -19.72 33.76 -29.88
N PRO A 182 -21.05 33.59 -29.74
CA PRO A 182 -21.90 34.63 -29.18
C PRO A 182 -21.47 34.91 -27.74
N ARG A 183 -21.25 36.20 -27.44
CA ARG A 183 -21.11 36.71 -26.07
C ARG A 183 -22.47 36.62 -25.38
N GLY A 184 -22.80 35.44 -24.84
CA GLY A 184 -24.03 35.16 -24.11
C GLY A 184 -23.73 34.87 -22.64
N GLY A 185 -24.18 35.77 -21.76
CA GLY A 185 -24.06 35.63 -20.31
C GLY A 185 -24.76 34.38 -19.76
N TRP A 186 -24.30 33.95 -18.59
CA TRP A 186 -24.84 32.80 -17.89
C TRP A 186 -26.26 33.12 -17.39
N PRO A 187 -27.28 32.31 -17.70
CA PRO A 187 -28.57 32.46 -17.05
C PRO A 187 -28.44 32.14 -15.56
N ALA A 188 -28.97 33.04 -14.74
CA ALA A 188 -29.08 32.87 -13.30
C ALA A 188 -29.98 31.67 -12.99
N GLY A 189 -29.38 30.51 -12.71
CA GLY A 189 -30.18 29.31 -12.41
C GLY A 189 -29.42 28.04 -12.02
N ALA A 190 -28.09 27.98 -12.16
CA ALA A 190 -27.31 26.79 -11.79
C ALA A 190 -26.66 26.95 -10.40
N ARG A 191 -27.50 26.97 -9.36
CA ARG A 191 -27.11 26.75 -7.95
C ARG A 191 -28.11 25.74 -7.37
N LEU A 192 -27.63 24.82 -6.51
CA LEU A 192 -28.27 23.63 -5.91
C LEU A 192 -28.07 22.35 -6.77
N VAL A 193 -27.63 21.18 -6.29
CA VAL A 193 -27.62 20.52 -4.97
C VAL A 193 -26.47 19.49 -4.92
N LEU A 194 -25.69 19.43 -3.83
CA LEU A 194 -25.28 18.19 -3.14
C LEU A 194 -24.54 18.52 -1.83
N LEU A 195 -25.32 19.12 -0.92
CA LEU A 195 -25.07 19.18 0.51
C LEU A 195 -26.06 18.18 1.12
N GLY A 196 -25.61 17.01 1.57
CA GLY A 196 -26.55 16.00 2.07
C GLY A 196 -26.02 14.59 2.28
N MET A 197 -24.79 14.39 2.78
CA MET A 197 -24.37 13.07 3.27
C MET A 197 -23.37 13.16 4.43
N GLY A 198 -23.56 14.14 5.33
CA GLY A 198 -22.69 14.37 6.49
C GLY A 198 -23.35 14.19 7.86
N ALA A 199 -24.69 14.03 7.94
CA ALA A 199 -25.42 14.11 9.22
C ALA A 199 -26.01 12.78 9.73
N ALA A 200 -26.07 11.71 8.92
CA ALA A 200 -26.68 10.45 9.34
C ALA A 200 -25.73 9.45 10.03
N VAL A 201 -24.40 9.63 9.91
CA VAL A 201 -23.41 8.73 10.52
C VAL A 201 -23.10 9.11 11.98
N LEU A 202 -23.29 10.38 12.38
CA LEU A 202 -22.98 10.85 13.73
C LEU A 202 -24.06 10.52 14.78
N ALA A 203 -25.31 10.25 14.40
CA ALA A 203 -26.37 9.89 15.34
C ALA A 203 -26.37 8.40 15.72
N GLY A 204 -25.90 7.51 14.83
CA GLY A 204 -25.83 6.06 15.10
C GLY A 204 -24.69 5.65 16.03
N ALA A 205 -23.59 6.43 16.05
CA ALA A 205 -22.43 6.15 16.89
C ALA A 205 -22.64 6.51 18.37
N TYR A 206 -23.55 7.45 18.68
CA TYR A 206 -23.76 7.92 20.05
C TYR A 206 -24.63 6.95 20.88
N LEU A 207 -25.50 6.17 20.24
CA LEU A 207 -26.37 5.21 20.93
C LEU A 207 -25.72 3.85 21.22
N LEU A 208 -24.56 3.54 20.62
CA LEU A 208 -23.81 2.31 20.93
C LEU A 208 -22.71 2.50 21.98
N MET A 209 -22.33 3.75 22.29
CA MET A 209 -21.28 4.07 23.26
C MET A 209 -21.81 4.29 24.69
N GLY A 210 -23.12 4.45 24.88
CA GLY A 210 -23.75 4.74 26.18
C GLY A 210 -24.27 3.53 26.96
N ALA A 211 -24.10 2.30 26.47
CA ALA A 211 -24.68 1.09 27.07
C ALA A 211 -23.64 0.06 27.56
N ARG A 212 -22.38 0.47 27.72
CA ARG A 212 -21.33 -0.36 28.28
C ARG A 212 -20.47 0.47 29.22
N ASP A 213 -20.96 0.66 30.43
CA ASP A 213 -20.16 0.83 31.64
C ASP A 213 -21.14 0.74 32.81
N ASP A 214 -21.26 -0.45 33.39
CA ASP A 214 -21.68 -0.69 34.78
C ASP A 214 -21.60 -2.20 35.00
N ASP A 215 -20.43 -2.68 35.45
CA ASP A 215 -20.27 -3.87 36.30
C ASP A 215 -18.77 -4.13 36.50
N GLY A 216 -18.19 -3.59 37.57
CA GLY A 216 -16.77 -3.89 37.84
C GLY A 216 -16.06 -3.11 38.93
N ALA A 217 -16.72 -2.72 40.02
CA ALA A 217 -16.02 -2.17 41.19
C ALA A 217 -16.52 -2.82 42.49
N ARG A 218 -16.08 -4.06 42.75
CA ARG A 218 -16.06 -4.59 44.12
C ARG A 218 -14.86 -3.99 44.85
N THR A 219 -15.16 -3.07 45.74
CA THR A 219 -14.27 -2.41 46.69
C THR A 219 -13.66 -3.42 47.67
N ALA A 220 -12.34 -3.55 47.66
CA ALA A 220 -11.58 -4.06 48.79
C ALA A 220 -11.43 -2.93 49.82
N GLN A 221 -11.93 -3.17 51.03
CA GLN A 221 -11.97 -2.23 52.14
C GLN A 221 -10.67 -2.33 52.95
N PRO A 222 -9.96 -1.22 53.26
CA PRO A 222 -8.89 -1.22 54.24
C PRO A 222 -9.47 -0.86 55.62
N GLU A 223 -9.28 -1.75 56.59
CA GLU A 223 -9.65 -1.54 57.99
C GLU A 223 -8.58 -0.67 58.67
N ALA A 224 -8.94 0.56 59.00
CA ALA A 224 -8.11 1.50 59.75
C ALA A 224 -8.65 1.61 61.18
N SER A 225 -7.79 1.25 62.14
CA SER A 225 -7.97 1.39 63.57
C SER A 225 -8.24 2.83 64.01
N ALA A 226 -9.17 3.00 64.94
CA ALA A 226 -9.26 4.17 65.83
C ALA A 226 -9.42 3.68 67.29
N PRO A 227 -8.77 4.34 68.28
CA PRO A 227 -8.82 3.96 69.69
C PRO A 227 -9.95 4.70 70.44
N ASP A 228 -10.48 4.14 71.52
CA ASP A 228 -10.59 4.82 72.83
C ASP A 228 -11.15 3.91 73.95
N ASN A 229 -10.56 4.09 75.13
CA ASN A 229 -11.02 3.89 76.51
C ASN A 229 -11.82 2.64 76.95
N SER A 230 -11.10 1.76 77.66
CA SER A 230 -11.63 1.08 78.85
C SER A 230 -10.49 0.88 79.84
N ALA A 231 -10.12 1.95 80.54
CA ALA A 231 -9.44 1.86 81.83
C ALA A 231 -10.51 2.04 82.91
N GLU A 232 -11.14 0.96 83.36
CA GLU A 232 -11.67 0.88 84.71
C GLU A 232 -12.07 -0.56 85.05
N ARG A 233 -11.57 -1.02 86.21
CA ARG A 233 -11.82 -2.31 86.90
C ARG A 233 -11.00 -3.45 86.30
N GLU A 234 -10.04 -4.06 87.00
CA GLU A 234 -10.02 -4.36 88.42
C GLU A 234 -8.59 -4.71 88.85
N ALA A 235 -8.05 -3.94 89.80
CA ALA A 235 -6.89 -4.32 90.58
C ALA A 235 -7.40 -4.80 91.94
N ARG A 236 -7.17 -6.06 92.32
CA ARG A 236 -6.47 -6.41 93.58
C ARG A 236 -6.17 -7.91 93.74
N PRO A 237 -4.98 -8.27 94.28
CA PRO A 237 -4.58 -9.61 94.73
C PRO A 237 -4.93 -9.79 96.24
N PRO A 238 -4.45 -10.79 97.03
CA PRO A 238 -3.10 -11.38 97.10
C PRO A 238 -2.89 -12.72 96.37
#